data_AF-A0A952MCY5-F1
#
_entry.id   AF-A0A952MCY5-F1
#
_cell.length_a   1.000
_cell.length_b   1.000
_cell.length_c   1.000
_cell.angle_alpha   90.00
_cell.angle_beta   90.00
_cell.angle_gamma   90.00
#
_symmetry.space_group_name_H-M   'P 1'
#
loop_
_entity.id
_entity.type
_entity.pdbx_description
1 polymer ?
#
loop_
_entity_poly.entity_id
_entity_poly.type
_entity_poly.pdbx_seq_one_letter_code
_entity_poly.pdbx_strand_id
1 'polypeptide(L)'
;MVPTPEETDRIIAMAWEDRTPFEAILIQFGLSEKEVIELMRRNLKPSSWRLWRKRVHGRKTKFQKLRLEEVTRFKCDRQRNISLNKISKR
;
A
#
# COMPACT_ATOMS: atom_id res chain seq x y z
N MET A 1 -6.86 -16.01 11.66
CA MET A 1 -5.59 -15.82 12.40
C MET A 1 -5.56 -14.38 12.87
N VAL A 2 -5.23 -14.12 14.14
CA VAL A 2 -5.10 -12.74 14.64
C VAL A 2 -3.64 -12.34 14.42
N PRO A 3 -3.33 -11.33 13.58
CA PRO A 3 -1.97 -10.86 13.41
C PRO A 3 -1.47 -10.24 14.72
N THR A 4 -0.20 -10.47 15.03
CA THR A 4 0.50 -9.81 16.14
C THR A 4 0.52 -8.29 15.95
N PRO A 5 0.78 -7.50 17.01
CA PRO A 5 0.91 -6.05 16.88
C PRO A 5 1.96 -5.65 15.83
N GLU A 6 3.11 -6.32 15.79
CA GLU A 6 4.15 -6.04 14.79
C GLU A 6 3.71 -6.37 13.37
N GLU A 7 3.00 -7.49 13.18
CA GLU A 7 2.44 -7.86 11.88
C GLU A 7 1.36 -6.86 11.45
N THR A 8 0.54 -6.38 12.37
CA THR A 8 -0.51 -5.39 12.11
C THR A 8 0.09 -4.10 11.58
N ASP A 9 1.15 -3.59 12.21
CA ASP A 9 1.87 -2.39 11.73
C ASP A 9 2.48 -2.62 10.34
N ARG A 10 3.03 -3.81 10.10
CA ARG A 10 3.60 -4.18 8.80
C ARG A 10 2.53 -4.29 7.71
N ILE A 11 1.37 -4.88 8.01
CA ILE A 11 0.22 -4.97 7.11
C ILE A 11 -0.31 -3.56 6.79
N ILE A 12 -0.40 -2.68 7.80
CA ILE A 12 -0.83 -1.29 7.60
C ILE A 12 0.16 -0.55 6.69
N ALA A 13 1.47 -0.69 6.92
CA ALA A 13 2.50 -0.10 6.08
C ALA A 13 2.39 -0.61 4.62
N MET A 14 2.30 -1.92 4.43
CA MET A 14 2.14 -2.54 3.11
C MET A 14 0.84 -2.11 2.41
N ALA A 15 -0.26 -2.00 3.14
CA ALA A 15 -1.55 -1.57 2.60
C ALA A 15 -1.56 -0.08 2.22
N TRP A 16 -0.73 0.75 2.83
CA TRP A 16 -0.54 2.16 2.46
C TRP A 16 0.37 2.37 1.25
N GLU A 17 1.23 1.40 0.93
CA GLU A 17 2.05 1.43 -0.27
C GLU A 17 1.22 1.18 -1.54
N ASP A 18 1.36 2.07 -2.53
CA ASP A 18 0.63 1.93 -3.79
C ASP A 18 1.15 0.82 -4.70
N ARG A 19 2.35 0.31 -4.43
CA ARG A 19 3.01 -0.74 -5.23
C ARG A 19 2.81 -2.15 -4.69
N THR A 20 2.18 -2.30 -3.53
CA THR A 20 1.99 -3.61 -2.90
C THR A 20 0.59 -4.13 -3.22
N PRO A 21 0.48 -5.22 -4.02
CA PRO A 21 -0.81 -5.83 -4.30
C PRO A 21 -1.32 -6.56 -3.04
N PHE A 22 -2.65 -6.66 -2.90
CA PHE A 22 -3.25 -7.44 -1.81
C PHE A 22 -2.83 -8.92 -1.86
N GLU A 23 -2.48 -9.44 -3.05
CA GLU A 23 -1.91 -10.78 -3.24
C GLU A 23 -0.60 -10.99 -2.47
N ALA A 24 0.27 -9.96 -2.41
CA ALA A 24 1.52 -10.07 -1.64
C ALA A 24 1.25 -10.15 -0.13
N ILE A 25 0.22 -9.43 0.34
CA ILE A 25 -0.21 -9.49 1.75
C ILE A 25 -0.84 -10.85 2.04
N LEU A 26 -1.61 -11.40 1.11
CA LEU A 26 -2.18 -12.75 1.21
C LEU A 26 -1.09 -13.83 1.28
N ILE A 27 -0.05 -13.74 0.44
CA ILE A 27 1.06 -14.72 0.45
C ILE A 27 1.88 -14.63 1.74
N GLN A 28 2.14 -13.43 2.25
CA GLN A 28 3.00 -13.24 3.42
C GLN A 28 2.28 -13.45 4.76
N PHE A 29 1.01 -13.03 4.86
CA PHE A 29 0.25 -13.01 6.13
C PHE A 29 -1.02 -13.86 6.09
N GLY A 30 -1.34 -14.47 4.95
CA GLY A 30 -2.58 -15.25 4.80
C GLY A 30 -3.86 -14.41 4.79
N LEU A 31 -3.76 -13.08 4.68
CA LEU A 31 -4.91 -12.19 4.75
C LEU A 31 -5.43 -11.82 3.36
N SER A 32 -6.71 -12.10 3.13
CA SER A 32 -7.43 -11.67 1.95
C SER A 32 -7.64 -10.15 1.93
N GLU A 33 -7.92 -9.60 0.75
CA GLU A 33 -8.24 -8.17 0.60
C GLU A 33 -9.34 -7.72 1.58
N LYS A 34 -10.38 -8.53 1.77
CA LYS A 34 -11.48 -8.22 2.69
C LYS A 34 -11.00 -8.12 4.14
N GLU A 35 -10.12 -9.02 4.56
CA GLU A 35 -9.57 -9.01 5.92
C GLU A 35 -8.63 -7.82 6.13
N VAL A 36 -7.83 -7.45 5.12
CA VAL A 36 -6.99 -6.25 5.17
C VAL A 36 -7.83 -4.98 5.24
N ILE A 37 -8.91 -4.90 4.47
CA ILE A 37 -9.88 -3.78 4.52
C ILE A 37 -10.47 -3.66 5.92
N GLU A 38 -10.91 -4.77 6.51
CA GLU A 38 -11.49 -4.79 7.85
C GLU A 38 -10.46 -4.40 8.93
N LEU A 39 -9.23 -4.92 8.82
CA LEU A 39 -8.11 -4.58 9.71
C LEU A 39 -7.76 -3.09 9.63
N MET A 40 -7.66 -2.55 8.42
CA MET A 40 -7.38 -1.13 8.19
C MET A 40 -8.53 -0.24 8.72
N ARG A 41 -9.78 -0.71 8.65
CA ARG A 41 -10.93 0.05 9.19
C ARG A 41 -10.93 0.12 10.71
N ARG A 42 -10.49 -0.95 11.38
CA ARG A 42 -10.40 -1.02 12.85
C ARG A 42 -9.22 -0.22 13.40
N ASN A 43 -8.11 -0.16 12.67
CA ASN A 43 -6.87 0.46 13.14
C ASN A 43 -6.71 1.94 12.75
N LEU A 44 -7.35 2.40 11.67
CA LEU A 44 -7.23 3.79 11.22
C LEU A 44 -8.32 4.70 11.76
N LYS A 45 -7.95 5.97 11.99
CA LYS A 45 -8.93 7.04 12.24
C LYS A 45 -9.88 7.20 11.04
N PRO A 46 -11.15 7.59 11.24
CA PRO A 46 -12.14 7.70 10.16
C PRO A 46 -11.71 8.58 8.98
N SER A 47 -10.96 9.66 9.23
CA SER A 47 -10.42 10.55 8.19
C SER A 47 -9.34 9.85 7.34
N SER A 48 -8.37 9.21 7.98
CA SER A 48 -7.31 8.42 7.32
C SER A 48 -7.88 7.24 6.54
N TRP A 49 -8.88 6.56 7.10
CA TRP A 49 -9.60 5.48 6.43
C TRP A 49 -10.26 5.92 5.12
N ARG A 50 -10.96 7.08 5.12
CA ARG A 50 -11.58 7.62 3.90
C ARG A 50 -10.54 7.94 2.82
N LEU A 51 -9.39 8.52 3.21
CA LEU A 51 -8.29 8.79 2.29
C LEU A 51 -7.70 7.52 1.69
N TRP A 52 -7.43 6.52 2.53
CA TRP A 52 -6.94 5.20 2.08
C TRP A 52 -7.95 4.53 1.14
N ARG A 53 -9.25 4.51 1.49
CA ARG A 53 -10.30 3.94 0.63
C ARG A 53 -10.41 4.64 -0.71
N LYS A 54 -10.30 5.97 -0.75
CA LYS A 54 -10.29 6.73 -2.01
C LYS A 54 -9.08 6.34 -2.88
N ARG A 55 -7.90 6.14 -2.28
CA ARG A 55 -6.70 5.67 -2.98
C ARG A 55 -6.84 4.24 -3.50
N VAL A 56 -7.28 3.30 -2.67
CA VAL A 56 -7.46 1.89 -3.05
C VAL A 56 -8.55 1.73 -4.12
N HIS A 57 -9.68 2.42 -3.99
CA HIS A 57 -10.77 2.35 -4.96
C HIS A 57 -10.43 3.02 -6.29
N GLY A 58 -9.53 4.02 -6.30
CA GLY A 58 -9.02 4.68 -7.50
C GLY A 58 -7.93 3.89 -8.26
N ARG A 59 -7.51 2.72 -7.78
CA ARG A 59 -6.48 1.90 -8.45
C ARG A 59 -7.03 1.29 -9.74
N LYS A 60 -6.75 1.93 -10.88
CA LYS A 60 -7.02 1.39 -12.23
C LYS A 60 -6.08 0.22 -12.61
N THR A 61 -4.96 0.03 -11.91
CA THR A 61 -4.04 -1.11 -12.09
C THR A 61 -4.46 -2.31 -11.26
N LYS A 62 -5.74 -2.68 -11.33
CA LYS A 62 -6.32 -3.84 -10.63
C LYS A 62 -5.89 -5.19 -11.26
N PHE A 63 -5.36 -5.18 -12.48
CA PHE A 63 -4.91 -6.38 -13.17
C PHE A 63 -3.53 -6.15 -13.79
N GLN A 64 -2.59 -7.07 -13.56
CA GLN A 64 -1.30 -7.12 -14.28
C GLN A 64 -1.49 -7.11 -15.82
N LYS A 65 -2.64 -7.58 -16.31
CA LYS A 65 -3.04 -7.59 -17.73
C LYS A 65 -3.21 -6.21 -18.39
N LEU A 66 -3.28 -5.11 -17.64
CA LEU A 66 -3.38 -3.75 -18.21
C LEU A 66 -2.02 -3.06 -18.36
N ARG A 67 -0.93 -3.74 -18.01
CA ARG A 67 0.43 -3.28 -18.30
C ARG A 67 0.71 -3.54 -19.78
N LEU A 68 0.73 -2.50 -20.60
CA LEU A 68 1.23 -2.57 -21.98
C LEU A 68 2.67 -3.12 -21.95
N GLU A 69 2.94 -4.18 -22.71
CA GLU A 69 4.25 -4.86 -22.78
C GLU A 69 5.41 -3.91 -23.13
N GLU A 70 5.12 -2.80 -23.81
CA GLU A 70 6.11 -1.81 -24.25
C GLU A 70 6.65 -0.88 -23.15
N VAL A 71 6.07 -0.90 -21.94
CA VAL A 71 6.54 -0.03 -20.84
C VAL A 71 7.66 -0.73 -20.06
N THR A 72 8.89 -0.62 -20.58
CA THR A 72 10.16 -1.05 -19.94
C THR A 72 10.67 -0.06 -18.88
N ARG A 73 10.04 1.11 -18.81
CA ARG A 73 10.42 2.24 -17.96
C ARG A 73 10.19 1.94 -16.46
N PHE A 74 11.27 1.63 -15.74
CA PHE A 74 11.25 1.41 -14.29
C PHE A 74 11.01 2.69 -13.46
N LYS A 75 11.33 3.89 -13.99
CA LYS A 75 11.23 5.16 -13.25
C LYS A 75 10.62 6.30 -14.08
N CYS A 76 10.09 7.31 -13.41
CA CYS A 76 9.57 8.53 -14.05
C CYS A 76 10.71 9.55 -14.35
N ASP A 77 10.69 10.25 -15.49
CA ASP A 77 11.76 11.23 -15.83
C ASP A 77 11.84 12.40 -14.84
N ARG A 78 10.72 12.74 -14.20
CA ARG A 78 10.63 13.74 -13.13
C ARG A 78 10.88 13.16 -11.73
N GLN A 79 11.17 11.87 -11.62
CA GLN A 79 11.47 11.22 -10.34
C GLN A 79 12.85 11.68 -9.86
N ARG A 80 12.86 12.69 -8.99
CA ARG A 80 14.06 13.12 -8.28
C ARG A 80 14.53 12.00 -7.36
N ASN A 81 15.83 11.72 -7.34
CA ASN A 81 16.43 10.89 -6.29
C ASN A 81 16.10 11.53 -4.96
N ILE A 82 15.42 10.78 -4.08
CA ILE A 82 15.12 11.21 -2.73
C ILE A 82 16.45 11.19 -1.98
N SER A 83 17.18 12.32 -1.97
CA SER A 83 18.26 12.48 -1.01
C SER A 83 17.61 12.58 0.36
N LEU A 84 17.94 11.64 1.24
CA LEU A 84 17.47 11.58 2.63
C LEU A 84 18.10 12.72 3.45
N ASN A 85 17.81 13.97 3.10
CA ASN A 85 18.22 15.10 3.93
C ASN A 85 17.33 15.15 5.17
N LYS A 86 17.90 14.61 6.26
CA LYS A 86 17.42 14.63 7.64
C LYS A 86 16.81 15.99 8.02
N ILE A 87 15.60 15.94 8.56
CA ILE A 87 15.00 17.04 9.32
C ILE A 87 15.90 17.33 10.53
N SER A 88 16.44 18.54 10.62
CA SER A 88 16.91 19.10 11.89
C SER A 88 15.86 20.09 12.38
N LYS A 89 15.27 19.81 13.56
CA LYS A 89 14.33 20.69 14.26
C LYS A 89 15.01 22.00 14.68
N ARG A 90 14.35 23.15 14.50
CA ARG A 90 14.08 24.13 15.57
C ARG A 90 12.92 25.04 15.16
#